data_AF-A0A957FMJ0-F1
#
_entry.id   AF-A0A957FMJ0-F1
#
_cell.length_a   1.000
_cell.length_b   1.000
_cell.length_c   1.000
_cell.angle_alpha   90.00
_cell.angle_beta   90.00
_cell.angle_gamma   90.00
#
_symmetry.space_group_name_H-M   'P 1'
#
loop_
_entity.id
_entity.type
_entity.pdbx_description
1 polymer ?
#
loop_
_entity_poly.entity_id
_entity_poly.type
_entity_poly.pdbx_seq_one_letter_code
_entity_poly.pdbx_strand_id
1 'polypeptide(L)'
;MTCYICQTCGTQFPESNIPPEPCPICEDERQYIGWDGQQWTTLEELRTKHHTVVREEEPQLIGIGTEPSFAIGQRPLLVQTPEGNLLWDCMTLLDDDAVTAVTKLGGINAIAISNPHFYTTM
;
A
#
# COMPACT_ATOMS: atom_id res chain seq x y z
N MET A 1 -1.65 16.04 14.87
CA MET A 1 -1.83 14.58 14.99
C MET A 1 -1.45 13.99 13.64
N THR A 2 -0.96 12.76 13.63
CA THR A 2 -0.31 12.16 12.47
C THR A 2 -0.78 10.72 12.30
N CYS A 3 -1.10 10.32 11.07
CA CYS A 3 -1.28 8.91 10.72
C CYS A 3 0.10 8.28 10.48
N TYR A 4 0.52 7.40 11.39
CA TYR A 4 1.81 6.73 11.32
C TYR A 4 1.71 5.43 10.52
N ILE A 5 2.73 5.18 9.70
CA ILE A 5 2.86 3.97 8.88
C ILE A 5 4.01 3.13 9.44
N CYS A 6 3.74 1.86 9.76
CA CYS A 6 4.78 0.93 10.18
C CYS A 6 5.72 0.65 8.99
N GLN A 7 7.04 0.85 9.14
CA GLN A 7 7.99 0.61 8.06
C GLN A 7 8.15 -0.88 7.70
N THR A 8 7.80 -1.78 8.61
CA THR A 8 7.92 -3.23 8.38
C THR A 8 6.71 -3.81 7.65
N CYS A 9 5.48 -3.63 8.17
CA CYS A 9 4.28 -4.20 7.55
C CYS A 9 3.58 -3.25 6.56
N GLY A 10 3.89 -1.96 6.61
CA GLY A 10 3.32 -0.95 5.73
C GLY A 10 1.93 -0.47 6.14
N THR A 11 1.36 -0.94 7.27
CA THR A 11 0.04 -0.49 7.73
C THR A 11 0.09 0.90 8.35
N GLN A 12 -0.83 1.76 7.92
CA GLN A 12 -1.13 3.04 8.51
C GLN A 12 -2.13 2.91 9.66
N PHE A 13 -1.88 3.64 10.74
CA PHE A 13 -2.74 3.69 11.91
C PHE A 13 -3.46 5.05 12.01
N PRO A 14 -4.58 5.11 12.76
CA PRO A 14 -5.30 6.35 12.99
C PRO A 14 -4.43 7.48 13.55
N GLU A 15 -4.89 8.71 13.34
CA GLU A 15 -4.22 9.92 13.82
C GLU A 15 -3.91 9.86 15.33
N SER A 16 -2.66 10.16 15.68
CA SER A 16 -2.19 10.19 17.06
C SER A 16 -1.05 11.19 17.23
N ASN A 17 -0.67 11.50 18.48
CA ASN A 17 0.50 12.34 18.78
C ASN A 17 1.82 11.55 18.83
N ILE A 18 1.71 10.24 19.03
CA ILE A 18 2.82 9.28 19.07
C ILE A 18 2.39 8.03 18.32
N PRO A 19 3.30 7.35 17.61
CA PRO A 19 2.97 6.09 16.96
C PRO A 19 2.61 5.00 17.99
N PRO A 20 1.88 3.95 17.58
CA PRO A 20 1.71 2.75 18.39
C PRO A 20 3.07 2.15 18.81
N GLU A 21 3.16 1.61 20.02
CA GLU A 21 4.38 0.93 20.49
C GLU A 21 3.99 -0.33 21.28
N PRO A 22 4.21 -1.54 20.72
CA PRO A 22 4.69 -1.85 19.36
C PRO A 22 3.59 -1.74 18.29
N CYS A 23 3.92 -1.99 17.02
CA CYS A 23 2.90 -2.19 15.99
C CYS A 23 2.16 -3.52 16.27
N PRO A 24 0.84 -3.51 16.52
CA PRO A 24 0.10 -4.72 16.89
C PRO A 24 0.07 -5.77 15.78
N ILE A 25 0.30 -5.37 14.52
CA ILE A 25 0.39 -6.30 13.38
C ILE A 25 1.76 -6.98 13.36
N CYS A 26 2.84 -6.25 13.66
CA CYS A 26 4.19 -6.81 13.66
C CYS A 26 4.49 -7.65 14.90
N GLU A 27 3.75 -7.44 15.99
CA GLU A 27 3.83 -8.26 17.20
C GLU A 27 3.02 -9.57 17.09
N ASP A 28 2.10 -9.68 16.12
CA ASP A 28 1.41 -10.94 15.80
C ASP A 28 2.41 -11.99 15.28
N GLU A 29 2.23 -13.25 15.69
CA GLU A 29 3.11 -14.38 15.35
C GLU A 29 3.27 -14.64 13.84
N ARG A 30 2.35 -14.12 13.02
CA ARG A 30 2.35 -14.26 11.56
C ARG A 30 3.14 -13.14 10.86
N GLN A 31 3.70 -12.22 11.62
CA GLN A 31 4.56 -11.14 11.13
C GLN A 31 5.81 -11.03 12.01
N TYR A 32 6.55 -9.93 11.89
CA TYR A 32 7.76 -9.67 12.65
C TYR A 32 7.98 -8.18 12.84
N ILE A 33 8.74 -7.84 13.89
CA ILE A 33 9.37 -6.53 14.05
C ILE A 33 10.66 -6.53 13.22
N GLY A 34 10.90 -5.45 12.47
CA GLY A 34 12.09 -5.31 11.62
C GLY A 34 13.41 -5.48 12.39
N TRP A 35 14.47 -5.82 11.67
CA TRP A 35 15.80 -6.07 12.23
C TRP A 35 16.36 -4.88 13.03
N ASP A 36 16.02 -3.66 12.62
CA ASP A 36 16.40 -2.40 13.27
C ASP A 36 15.38 -1.92 14.31
N GLY A 37 14.48 -2.82 14.75
CA GLY A 37 13.40 -2.53 15.69
C GLY A 37 12.14 -1.96 15.02
N GLN A 38 11.20 -1.51 15.86
CA GLN A 38 9.95 -0.91 15.39
C GLN A 38 10.23 0.50 14.84
N GLN A 39 9.96 0.71 13.56
CA GLN A 39 10.14 2.00 12.89
C GLN A 39 8.84 2.49 12.28
N TRP A 40 8.70 3.81 12.23
CA TRP A 40 7.50 4.51 11.77
C TRP A 40 7.86 5.55 10.73
N THR A 41 6.93 5.85 9.83
CA THR A 41 7.01 6.92 8.85
C THR A 41 5.62 7.52 8.62
N THR A 42 5.46 8.42 7.67
CA THR A 42 4.19 9.01 7.27
C THR A 42 4.01 8.92 5.76
N LEU A 43 2.79 9.10 5.27
CA LEU A 43 2.54 9.14 3.82
C LEU A 43 3.30 10.30 3.15
N GLU A 44 3.42 11.45 3.82
CA GLU A 44 4.20 12.59 3.35
C GLU A 44 5.68 12.21 3.15
N GLU A 45 6.30 11.61 4.16
CA GLU A 45 7.69 11.15 4.07
C GLU A 45 7.88 10.08 2.99
N LEU A 46 6.94 9.13 2.85
CA LEU A 46 7.00 8.11 1.83
C LEU A 46 7.02 8.70 0.42
N ARG A 47 6.14 9.66 0.14
CA ARG A 47 6.07 10.37 -1.15
C ARG A 47 7.35 11.12 -1.52
N THR A 48 8.23 11.42 -0.57
CA THR A 48 9.52 12.07 -0.87
C THR A 48 10.62 11.10 -1.30
N LYS A 49 10.47 9.81 -0.98
CA LYS A 49 11.51 8.79 -1.16
C LYS A 49 11.09 7.65 -2.09
N HIS A 50 9.79 7.52 -2.33
CA HIS A 50 9.18 6.45 -3.09
C HIS A 50 8.22 7.05 -4.12
N HIS A 51 8.02 6.33 -5.21
CA HIS A 51 7.08 6.69 -6.27
C HIS A 51 6.36 5.45 -6.79
N THR A 52 5.18 5.66 -7.35
CA THR A 52 4.42 4.60 -7.99
C THR A 52 5.04 4.19 -9.32
N VAL A 53 5.07 2.87 -9.56
CA VAL A 53 5.46 2.27 -10.84
C VAL A 53 4.33 1.38 -11.36
N VAL A 54 4.09 1.45 -12.67
CA VAL A 54 2.99 0.73 -13.32
C VAL A 54 3.58 -0.18 -14.38
N ARG A 55 3.16 -1.45 -14.38
CA ARG A 55 3.67 -2.48 -15.29
C ARG A 55 2.51 -3.31 -15.82
N GLU A 56 2.50 -3.57 -17.12
CA GLU A 56 1.61 -4.58 -17.68
C GLU A 56 2.22 -5.96 -17.39
N GLU A 57 1.49 -6.78 -16.63
CA GLU A 57 1.93 -8.14 -16.29
C GLU A 57 1.45 -9.13 -17.35
N GLU A 58 0.22 -8.92 -17.86
CA GLU A 58 -0.41 -9.62 -18.98
C GLU A 58 -1.42 -8.67 -19.65
N PRO A 59 -1.94 -8.97 -20.86
CA PRO A 59 -3.00 -8.17 -21.46
C PRO A 59 -4.16 -7.96 -20.49
N GLN A 60 -4.50 -6.70 -20.21
CA GLN A 60 -5.58 -6.29 -19.29
C GLN A 60 -5.30 -6.57 -17.79
N LEU A 61 -4.07 -6.91 -17.43
CA LEU A 61 -3.62 -7.12 -16.05
C LEU A 61 -2.45 -6.18 -15.73
N ILE A 62 -2.72 -5.14 -14.96
CA ILE A 62 -1.75 -4.08 -14.68
C ILE A 62 -1.30 -4.15 -13.22
N GLY A 63 -0.01 -4.37 -12.99
CA GLY A 63 0.62 -4.25 -11.69
C GLY A 63 0.90 -2.79 -11.32
N ILE A 64 0.54 -2.41 -10.09
CA ILE A 64 0.83 -1.10 -9.51
C ILE A 64 1.71 -1.34 -8.29
N GLY A 65 2.95 -0.85 -8.33
CA GLY A 65 3.95 -1.08 -7.30
C GLY A 65 4.58 0.21 -6.79
N THR A 66 5.42 0.08 -5.77
CA THR A 66 6.17 1.18 -5.17
C THR A 66 7.66 0.97 -5.41
N GLU A 67 8.36 2.02 -5.85
CA GLU A 67 9.83 2.03 -5.98
C GLU A 67 10.49 3.20 -5.24
N PRO A 68 11.55 2.96 -4.44
CA PRO A 68 12.09 1.65 -4.02
C PRO A 68 11.05 0.74 -3.34
N SER A 69 11.34 -0.56 -3.14
CA SER A 69 10.38 -1.43 -2.45
C SER A 69 10.16 -0.94 -1.02
N PHE A 70 8.91 -0.95 -0.55
CA PHE A 70 8.54 -0.52 0.79
C PHE A 70 7.83 -1.65 1.55
N ALA A 71 8.10 -1.77 2.85
CA ALA A 71 7.52 -2.77 3.74
C ALA A 71 7.63 -4.19 3.14
N ILE A 72 6.52 -4.94 3.13
CA ILE A 72 6.43 -6.29 2.58
C ILE A 72 6.33 -6.33 1.04
N GLY A 73 6.47 -5.19 0.35
CA GLY A 73 6.44 -5.13 -1.12
C GLY A 73 5.07 -5.40 -1.72
N GLN A 74 3.99 -4.90 -1.08
CA GLN A 74 2.63 -5.04 -1.62
C GLN A 74 2.53 -4.44 -3.03
N ARG A 75 1.89 -5.17 -3.94
CA ARG A 75 1.70 -4.78 -5.34
C ARG A 75 0.28 -5.13 -5.81
N PRO A 76 -0.66 -4.18 -5.79
CA PRO A 76 -1.98 -4.34 -6.34
C PRO A 76 -1.98 -4.69 -7.82
N LEU A 77 -3.01 -5.41 -8.24
CA LEU A 77 -3.27 -5.70 -9.65
C LEU A 77 -4.59 -5.05 -10.06
N LEU A 78 -4.56 -4.19 -11.07
CA LEU A 78 -5.76 -3.68 -11.73
C LEU A 78 -6.13 -4.64 -12.87
N VAL A 79 -7.21 -5.39 -12.67
CA VAL A 79 -7.78 -6.30 -13.67
C VAL A 79 -8.83 -5.53 -14.46
N GLN A 80 -8.62 -5.39 -15.77
CA GLN A 80 -9.55 -4.68 -16.66
C GLN A 80 -10.49 -5.67 -17.33
N THR A 81 -11.81 -5.46 -17.22
CA THR A 81 -12.82 -6.27 -17.90
C THR A 81 -13.81 -5.37 -18.66
N PRO A 82 -14.60 -5.91 -19.61
CA PRO A 82 -15.66 -5.15 -20.28
C PRO A 82 -16.71 -4.56 -19.33
N GLU A 83 -16.90 -5.14 -18.15
CA GLU A 83 -17.88 -4.72 -17.13
C GLU A 83 -17.31 -3.71 -16.13
N GLY A 84 -15.99 -3.49 -16.12
CA GLY A 84 -15.31 -2.55 -15.25
C GLY A 84 -13.98 -3.07 -14.72
N ASN A 85 -13.26 -2.20 -13.99
CA ASN A 85 -11.97 -2.54 -13.42
C ASN A 85 -12.11 -3.04 -11.97
N LEU A 86 -11.43 -4.14 -11.66
CA LEU A 86 -11.26 -4.66 -10.30
C LEU A 86 -9.84 -4.39 -9.82
N LEU A 87 -9.68 -3.73 -8.68
CA LEU A 87 -8.39 -3.68 -7.99
C LEU A 87 -8.28 -4.88 -7.04
N TRP A 88 -7.31 -5.74 -7.28
CA TRP A 88 -6.94 -6.83 -6.39
C TRP A 88 -5.86 -6.35 -5.41
N ASP A 89 -6.20 -6.30 -4.12
CA ASP A 89 -5.42 -5.75 -3.00
C ASP A 89 -5.10 -4.25 -3.09
N CYS A 90 -4.44 -3.72 -2.06
CA CYS A 90 -4.02 -2.32 -1.94
C CYS A 90 -2.51 -2.23 -1.65
N MET A 91 -1.94 -1.03 -1.77
CA MET A 91 -0.55 -0.73 -1.39
C MET A 91 -0.49 0.47 -0.45
N THR A 92 0.62 0.60 0.27
CA THR A 92 0.81 1.68 1.24
C THR A 92 1.00 3.05 0.59
N LEU A 93 1.80 3.14 -0.48
CA LEU A 93 2.05 4.42 -1.11
C LEU A 93 0.80 4.85 -1.91
N LEU A 94 0.24 6.00 -1.57
CA LEU A 94 -0.76 6.68 -2.39
C LEU A 94 -0.19 8.04 -2.81
N ASP A 95 0.18 8.19 -4.07
CA ASP A 95 0.67 9.43 -4.67
C ASP A 95 -0.15 9.83 -5.91
N ASP A 96 0.12 11.02 -6.44
CA ASP A 96 -0.59 11.53 -7.62
C ASP A 96 -0.37 10.66 -8.86
N ASP A 97 0.77 9.98 -8.94
CA ASP A 97 1.11 9.07 -10.04
C ASP A 97 0.25 7.80 -10.01
N ALA A 98 0.01 7.20 -8.84
CA ALA A 98 -0.94 6.09 -8.67
C ALA A 98 -2.35 6.50 -9.09
N VAL A 99 -2.83 7.65 -8.59
CA VAL A 99 -4.17 8.16 -8.90
C VAL A 99 -4.30 8.41 -10.40
N THR A 100 -3.28 9.04 -11.00
CA THR A 100 -3.24 9.35 -12.43
C THR A 100 -3.24 8.07 -13.27
N ALA A 101 -2.42 7.08 -12.90
CA ALA A 101 -2.33 5.79 -13.59
C ALA A 101 -3.68 5.06 -13.61
N VAL A 102 -4.28 4.90 -12.42
CA VAL A 102 -5.58 4.22 -12.28
C VAL A 102 -6.68 4.97 -13.04
N THR A 103 -6.71 6.30 -12.94
CA THR A 103 -7.71 7.12 -13.64
C THR A 103 -7.58 6.99 -15.16
N LYS A 104 -6.36 7.00 -15.70
CA LYS A 104 -6.09 6.80 -17.13
C LYS A 104 -6.53 5.43 -17.63
N LEU A 105 -6.52 4.42 -16.76
CA LEU A 105 -6.93 3.05 -17.07
C LEU A 105 -8.45 2.80 -16.90
N GLY A 106 -9.23 3.84 -16.58
CA GLY A 106 -10.69 3.76 -16.45
C GLY A 106 -11.21 3.73 -15.01
N GLY A 107 -10.35 3.95 -14.01
CA GLY A 107 -10.74 3.98 -12.59
C GLY A 107 -10.86 2.59 -11.97
N ILE A 108 -11.52 2.51 -10.80
CA ILE A 108 -11.78 1.28 -10.06
C ILE A 108 -13.28 1.17 -9.82
N ASN A 109 -13.90 0.04 -10.20
CA ASN A 109 -15.30 -0.25 -9.95
C ASN A 109 -15.51 -1.10 -8.69
N ALA A 110 -14.55 -1.97 -8.39
CA ALA A 110 -14.58 -2.84 -7.21
C ALA A 110 -13.18 -3.07 -6.67
N ILE A 111 -13.08 -3.40 -5.39
CA ILE A 111 -11.85 -3.85 -4.75
C ILE A 111 -12.09 -5.26 -4.21
N ALA A 112 -11.22 -6.20 -4.60
CA ALA A 112 -11.13 -7.53 -4.01
C ALA A 112 -9.88 -7.60 -3.13
N ILE A 113 -10.00 -8.34 -2.03
CA ILE A 113 -9.06 -8.25 -0.90
C ILE A 113 -8.65 -9.66 -0.56
N SER A 114 -7.35 -9.93 -0.52
CA SER A 114 -6.86 -11.30 -0.34
C SER A 114 -6.95 -11.76 1.11
N ASN A 115 -6.79 -10.84 2.07
CA ASN A 115 -6.76 -11.13 3.51
C ASN A 115 -6.98 -9.82 4.31
N PRO A 116 -7.39 -9.86 5.60
CA PRO A 116 -7.77 -8.67 6.38
C PRO A 116 -6.61 -7.75 6.83
N HIS A 117 -5.39 -7.90 6.28
CA HIS A 117 -4.26 -6.98 6.50
C HIS A 117 -3.92 -6.12 5.26
N PHE A 118 -4.80 -6.12 4.26
CA PHE A 118 -4.61 -5.44 2.98
C PHE A 118 -4.76 -3.92 3.00
N TYR A 119 -5.42 -3.33 3.99
CA TYR A 119 -5.53 -1.88 4.12
C TYR A 119 -4.24 -1.32 4.73
N THR A 120 -3.45 -0.65 3.91
CA THR A 120 -2.16 -0.12 4.36
C THR A 120 -2.09 1.39 4.46
N THR A 121 -3.02 2.12 3.83
CA THR A 121 -3.19 3.58 3.95
C THR A 121 -4.65 3.94 3.67
N MET A 122 -5.21 4.90 4.41
CA MET A 122 -6.59 5.41 4.24
C MET A 122 -6.58 6.92 4.00
#